data_AF-A0A2S6AVK0-F1
#
_entry.id   AF-A0A2S6AVK0-F1
#
_cell.length_a   1.000
_cell.length_b   1.000
_cell.length_c   1.000
_cell.angle_alpha   90.00
_cell.angle_beta   90.00
_cell.angle_gamma   90.00
#
_symmetry.space_group_name_H-M   'P 1'
#
loop_
_entity.id
_entity.type
_entity.pdbx_description
1 polymer ?
#
loop_
_entity_poly.entity_id
_entity_poly.type
_entity_poly.pdbx_seq_one_letter_code
_entity_poly.pdbx_strand_id
1 'polypeptide(L)'
;MTITGNELEIFIRRWYRLWNEQDREGWLRHWRETAPGEPILEDPVGTPVKRGWDLAGELWDRTGPDHPAVTILQLITGGSEAVVVCHNEGLYRGEPLIIPSVDVWRLEPDGSSRVRSFWNIPDHIPYGKWTARTGSEA
;
A
#
# COMPACT_ATOMS: atom_id res chain seq x y z
N MET A 1 5.18 21.48 1.32
CA MET A 1 4.52 21.61 -0.01
C MET A 1 3.05 21.26 0.18
N THR A 2 2.11 22.01 -0.40
CA THR A 2 0.68 21.70 -0.28
C THR A 2 0.26 20.89 -1.49
N ILE A 3 -0.04 19.60 -1.30
CA ILE A 3 -0.56 18.74 -2.36
C ILE A 3 -2.07 18.96 -2.50
N THR A 4 -2.52 19.17 -3.73
CA THR A 4 -3.93 19.25 -4.07
C THR A 4 -4.54 17.85 -4.18
N GLY A 5 -5.87 17.76 -4.02
CA GLY A 5 -6.57 16.49 -4.19
C GLY A 5 -6.38 15.87 -5.59
N ASN A 6 -6.25 16.70 -6.64
CA ASN A 6 -5.99 16.22 -8.00
C ASN A 6 -4.58 15.63 -8.16
N GLU A 7 -3.56 16.27 -7.58
CA GLU A 7 -2.19 15.72 -7.57
C GLU A 7 -2.13 14.40 -6.79
N LEU A 8 -2.83 14.32 -5.66
CA LEU A 8 -2.94 13.09 -4.87
C LEU A 8 -3.64 11.97 -5.66
N GLU A 9 -4.72 12.28 -6.37
CA GLU A 9 -5.40 11.29 -7.22
C GLU A 9 -4.48 10.75 -8.32
N ILE A 10 -3.78 11.63 -9.04
CA ILE A 10 -2.82 11.24 -10.09
C ILE A 10 -1.73 10.35 -9.51
N PHE A 11 -1.17 10.74 -8.36
CA PHE A 11 -0.16 9.99 -7.64
C PHE A 11 -0.64 8.56 -7.32
N ILE A 12 -1.79 8.43 -6.66
CA ILE A 12 -2.36 7.15 -6.22
C ILE A 12 -2.66 6.25 -7.43
N ARG A 13 -3.30 6.79 -8.48
CA ARG A 13 -3.61 6.00 -9.69
C ARG A 13 -2.35 5.46 -10.36
N ARG A 14 -1.30 6.28 -10.45
CA ARG A 14 -0.02 5.84 -11.01
C ARG A 14 0.67 4.82 -10.11
N TRP A 15 0.57 4.97 -8.79
CA TRP A 15 1.10 4.03 -7.81
C TRP A 15 0.49 2.63 -8.00
N TYR A 16 -0.84 2.49 -8.05
CA TYR A 16 -1.48 1.18 -8.33
C TYR A 16 -1.23 0.67 -9.74
N ARG A 17 -1.08 1.57 -10.74
CA ARG A 17 -0.71 1.15 -12.09
C ARG A 17 0.69 0.53 -12.12
N LEU A 18 1.66 1.16 -11.46
CA LEU A 18 3.04 0.65 -11.36
C LEU A 18 3.10 -0.66 -10.59
N TRP A 19 2.30 -0.77 -9.52
CA TRP A 19 2.04 -2.04 -8.84
C TRP A 19 1.58 -3.08 -9.87
N ASN A 20 0.43 -2.90 -10.53
CA ASN A 20 -0.08 -3.88 -11.49
C ASN A 20 0.85 -4.19 -12.68
N GLU A 21 1.71 -3.25 -13.08
CA GLU A 21 2.77 -3.42 -14.09
C GLU A 21 3.96 -4.25 -13.59
N GLN A 22 3.98 -4.63 -12.31
CA GLN A 22 5.08 -5.30 -11.60
C GLN A 22 6.40 -4.49 -11.66
N ASP A 23 6.31 -3.15 -11.79
CA ASP A 23 7.45 -2.26 -11.92
C ASP A 23 7.90 -1.70 -10.56
N ARG A 24 8.65 -2.52 -9.82
CA ARG A 24 9.17 -2.19 -8.48
C ARG A 24 9.95 -0.87 -8.47
N GLU A 25 10.88 -0.72 -9.41
CA GLU A 25 11.78 0.44 -9.45
C GLU A 25 11.03 1.70 -9.87
N GLY A 26 10.12 1.59 -10.83
CA GLY A 26 9.22 2.68 -11.19
C GLY A 26 8.30 3.08 -10.03
N TRP A 27 7.78 2.12 -9.29
CA TRP A 27 6.94 2.34 -8.12
C TRP A 27 7.67 3.09 -7.00
N LEU A 28 8.87 2.64 -6.62
CA LEU A 28 9.70 3.31 -5.61
C LEU A 28 10.13 4.71 -6.07
N ARG A 29 10.50 4.87 -7.34
CA ARG A 29 10.91 6.18 -7.90
C ARG A 29 9.73 7.17 -7.91
N HIS A 30 8.58 6.76 -8.46
CA HIS A 30 7.36 7.59 -8.51
C HIS A 30 6.93 8.03 -7.11
N TRP A 31 7.04 7.14 -6.12
CA TRP A 31 6.75 7.45 -4.74
C TRP A 31 7.73 8.49 -4.17
N ARG A 32 9.04 8.28 -4.30
CA ARG A 32 10.05 9.23 -3.81
C ARG A 32 9.95 10.62 -4.46
N GLU A 33 9.65 10.68 -5.75
CA GLU A 33 9.52 11.95 -6.47
C GLU A 33 8.33 12.78 -5.99
N THR A 34 7.24 12.12 -5.57
CA THR A 34 6.01 12.79 -5.13
C THR A 34 5.99 13.06 -3.63
N ALA A 35 6.45 12.11 -2.82
CA ALA A 35 6.46 12.17 -1.36
C ALA A 35 7.85 11.73 -0.84
N PRO A 36 8.86 12.61 -0.88
CA PRO A 36 10.26 12.25 -0.62
C PRO A 36 10.58 11.98 0.86
N GLY A 37 9.67 12.31 1.78
CA GLY A 37 9.82 12.08 3.21
C GLY A 37 9.70 10.59 3.59
N GLU A 38 9.53 10.31 4.88
CA GLU A 38 9.40 8.93 5.35
C GLU A 38 8.07 8.31 4.90
N PRO A 39 8.08 7.13 4.26
CA PRO A 39 6.87 6.33 4.04
C PRO A 39 6.48 5.57 5.30
N ILE A 40 5.19 5.58 5.63
CA ILE A 40 4.60 4.90 6.78
C ILE A 40 3.44 4.03 6.28
N LEU A 41 3.50 2.71 6.50
CA LEU A 41 2.48 1.77 6.05
C LEU A 41 1.94 0.94 7.22
N GLU A 42 0.62 0.98 7.37
CA GLU A 42 -0.16 0.06 8.22
C GLU A 42 -0.90 -0.90 7.30
N ASP A 43 -0.34 -2.09 7.04
CA ASP A 43 -0.85 -3.00 6.00
C ASP A 43 -0.77 -4.47 6.43
N PRO A 44 -1.89 -5.10 6.86
CA PRO A 44 -3.15 -4.44 7.19
C PRO A 44 -3.06 -3.63 8.50
N VAL A 45 -4.00 -2.71 8.71
CA VAL A 45 -4.17 -2.02 10.00
C VAL A 45 -4.31 -3.02 11.14
N GLY A 46 -3.63 -2.75 12.26
CA GLY A 46 -3.55 -3.67 13.41
C GLY A 46 -2.33 -4.57 13.41
N THR A 47 -1.51 -4.53 12.35
CA THR A 47 -0.18 -5.15 12.31
C THR A 47 0.92 -4.13 12.61
N PRO A 48 2.17 -4.55 12.91
CA PRO A 48 3.28 -3.62 13.14
C PRO A 48 3.46 -2.64 11.99
N VAL A 49 3.65 -1.35 12.34
CA VAL A 49 3.82 -0.27 11.37
C VAL A 49 5.16 -0.38 10.65
N LYS A 50 5.13 -0.34 9.32
CA LYS A 50 6.32 -0.33 8.46
C LYS A 50 6.74 1.12 8.21
N ARG A 51 8.01 1.45 8.42
CA ARG A 51 8.54 2.82 8.31
C ARG A 51 9.82 2.86 7.50
N GLY A 52 9.96 3.91 6.70
CA GLY A 52 11.19 4.14 5.93
C GLY A 52 11.21 3.39 4.60
N TRP A 53 12.08 3.87 3.73
CA TRP A 53 12.16 3.41 2.33
C TRP A 53 12.62 1.97 2.19
N ASP A 54 13.46 1.47 3.10
CA ASP A 54 13.93 0.09 3.08
C ASP A 54 12.76 -0.87 3.31
N LEU A 55 11.92 -0.61 4.32
CA LEU A 55 10.73 -1.41 4.60
C LEU A 55 9.65 -1.28 3.51
N ALA A 56 9.58 -0.16 2.78
CA ALA A 56 8.71 -0.03 1.62
C ALA A 56 9.16 -0.92 0.46
N GLY A 57 10.46 -1.04 0.22
CA GLY A 57 11.02 -1.99 -0.75
C GLY A 57 10.83 -3.44 -0.31
N GLU A 58 11.07 -3.73 0.97
CA GLU A 58 10.82 -5.07 1.52
C GLU A 58 9.35 -5.47 1.46
N LEU A 59 8.40 -4.53 1.61
CA LEU A 59 6.98 -4.82 1.43
C LEU A 59 6.74 -5.40 0.04
N TRP A 60 7.22 -4.71 -1.00
CA TRP A 60 7.13 -5.18 -2.38
C TRP A 60 7.68 -6.61 -2.50
N ASP A 61 8.93 -6.80 -2.06
CA ASP A 61 9.64 -8.07 -2.19
C ASP A 61 8.95 -9.22 -1.43
N ARG A 62 8.32 -8.93 -0.29
CA ARG A 62 7.56 -9.91 0.52
C ARG A 62 6.22 -10.30 -0.08
N THR A 63 5.64 -9.47 -0.94
CA THR A 63 4.41 -9.82 -1.69
C THR A 63 4.67 -10.89 -2.74
N GLY A 64 5.95 -11.16 -3.05
CA GLY A 64 6.38 -12.20 -3.97
C GLY A 64 6.21 -11.82 -5.45
N PRO A 65 6.67 -12.67 -6.37
CA PRO A 65 6.30 -12.54 -7.78
C PRO A 65 4.78 -12.69 -7.95
N ASP A 66 4.22 -11.98 -8.92
CA ASP A 66 2.78 -12.04 -9.26
C ASP A 66 1.87 -11.59 -8.11
N HIS A 67 2.25 -10.52 -7.42
CA HIS A 67 1.44 -9.93 -6.36
C HIS A 67 0.02 -9.61 -6.88
N PRO A 68 -1.03 -9.68 -6.02
CA PRO A 68 -2.40 -9.45 -6.46
C PRO A 68 -2.55 -8.14 -7.22
N ALA A 69 -3.19 -8.20 -8.38
CA ALA A 69 -3.57 -7.04 -9.17
C ALA A 69 -4.66 -6.27 -8.43
N VAL A 70 -4.56 -4.94 -8.42
CA VAL A 70 -5.48 -4.06 -7.71
C VAL A 70 -6.33 -3.29 -8.70
N THR A 71 -7.64 -3.44 -8.57
CA THR A 71 -8.63 -2.62 -9.28
C THR A 71 -9.17 -1.55 -8.34
N ILE A 72 -9.03 -0.28 -8.70
CA ILE A 72 -9.65 0.83 -7.99
C ILE A 72 -11.14 0.85 -8.34
N LEU A 73 -12.00 0.57 -7.37
CA LEU A 73 -13.46 0.67 -7.50
C LEU A 73 -13.95 2.09 -7.26
N GLN A 74 -13.31 2.79 -6.32
CA GLN A 74 -13.62 4.18 -5.99
C GLN A 74 -12.38 4.88 -5.45
N LEU A 75 -12.19 6.15 -5.79
CA LEU A 75 -11.17 7.01 -5.23
C LEU A 75 -11.82 8.36 -4.92
N ILE A 76 -11.78 8.77 -3.65
CA ILE A 76 -12.29 10.06 -3.19
C ILE A 76 -11.12 10.82 -2.57
N THR A 77 -10.90 12.06 -2.99
CA THR A 77 -9.88 12.95 -2.41
C THR A 77 -10.50 14.06 -1.58
N GLY A 78 -9.77 14.50 -0.56
CA GLY A 78 -10.14 15.59 0.33
C GLY A 78 -8.89 16.28 0.88
N GLY A 79 -8.47 17.37 0.24
CA GLY A 79 -7.22 18.04 0.60
C GLY A 79 -6.01 17.14 0.35
N SER A 80 -5.25 16.84 1.41
CA SER A 80 -4.06 15.98 1.37
C SER A 80 -4.34 14.52 1.75
N GLU A 81 -5.61 14.13 1.83
CA GLU A 81 -6.06 12.78 2.14
C GLU A 81 -6.88 12.19 0.99
N ALA A 82 -6.88 10.86 0.89
CA ALA A 82 -7.74 10.14 -0.03
C ALA A 82 -8.18 8.81 0.57
N VAL A 83 -9.34 8.34 0.12
CA VAL A 83 -9.86 7.00 0.42
C VAL A 83 -10.02 6.25 -0.89
N VAL A 84 -9.47 5.05 -0.96
CA VAL A 84 -9.48 4.19 -2.15
C VAL A 84 -10.18 2.89 -1.79
N VAL A 85 -11.27 2.57 -2.47
CA VAL A 85 -11.92 1.26 -2.38
C VAL A 85 -11.35 0.38 -3.48
N CYS A 86 -10.82 -0.78 -3.09
CA CYS A 86 -10.04 -1.63 -3.96
C CYS A 86 -10.60 -3.06 -4.00
N HIS A 87 -10.45 -3.70 -5.16
CA HIS A 87 -10.60 -5.13 -5.34
C HIS A 87 -9.23 -5.69 -5.74
N ASN A 88 -8.67 -6.57 -4.92
CA ASN A 88 -7.39 -7.20 -5.18
C ASN A 88 -7.63 -8.64 -5.64
N GLU A 89 -7.06 -9.04 -6.77
CA GLU A 89 -7.20 -10.37 -7.34
C GLU A 89 -5.83 -10.93 -7.73
N GLY A 90 -5.55 -12.17 -7.37
CA GLY A 90 -4.31 -12.84 -7.72
C GLY A 90 -4.35 -14.33 -7.43
N LEU A 91 -3.18 -14.93 -7.32
CA LEU A 91 -3.02 -16.33 -6.93
C LEU A 91 -2.18 -16.43 -5.66
N TYR A 92 -2.57 -17.29 -4.73
CA TYR A 92 -1.75 -17.69 -3.60
C TYR A 92 -1.56 -19.21 -3.63
N ARG A 93 -0.31 -19.66 -3.85
CA ARG A 93 0.01 -21.10 -4.00
C ARG A 93 -0.83 -21.81 -5.07
N GLY A 94 -1.16 -21.11 -6.15
CA GLY A 94 -1.98 -21.61 -7.27
C GLY A 94 -3.49 -21.50 -7.06
N GLU A 95 -3.95 -21.11 -5.87
CA GLU A 95 -5.37 -20.91 -5.58
C GLU A 95 -5.78 -19.43 -5.78
N PRO A 96 -6.99 -19.15 -6.29
CA PRO A 96 -7.50 -17.79 -6.41
C PRO A 96 -7.51 -17.05 -5.07
N LEU A 97 -6.96 -15.83 -5.07
CA LEU A 97 -6.96 -14.92 -3.95
C LEU A 97 -7.76 -13.67 -4.33
N ILE A 98 -8.84 -13.42 -3.59
CA ILE A 98 -9.65 -12.20 -3.71
C ILE A 98 -9.67 -11.48 -2.36
N ILE A 99 -9.24 -10.23 -2.35
CA ILE A 99 -9.22 -9.39 -1.14
C ILE A 99 -9.92 -8.07 -1.45
N PRO A 100 -11.11 -7.81 -0.89
CA PRO A 100 -11.64 -6.44 -0.80
C PRO A 100 -10.79 -5.64 0.17
N SER A 101 -10.33 -4.45 -0.23
CA SER A 101 -9.60 -3.55 0.66
C SER A 101 -10.07 -2.11 0.56
N VAL A 102 -9.78 -1.33 1.61
CA VAL A 102 -9.88 0.12 1.60
C VAL A 102 -8.53 0.69 2.02
N ASP A 103 -7.95 1.54 1.20
CA ASP A 103 -6.70 2.22 1.52
C ASP A 103 -6.97 3.69 1.84
N VAL A 104 -6.51 4.15 3.00
CA VAL A 104 -6.56 5.56 3.39
C VAL A 104 -5.17 6.14 3.24
N TRP A 105 -5.05 7.11 2.34
CA TRP A 105 -3.83 7.81 1.99
C TRP A 105 -3.78 9.19 2.64
N ARG A 106 -2.58 9.59 3.06
CA ARG A 106 -2.27 10.95 3.47
C ARG A 106 -0.86 11.32 3.05
N LEU A 107 -0.70 12.48 2.42
CA LEU A 107 0.60 13.08 2.15
C LEU A 107 0.79 14.29 3.07
N GLU A 108 1.90 14.32 3.79
CA GLU A 108 2.19 15.35 4.77
C GLU A 108 3.01 16.50 4.13
N PRO A 109 2.93 17.74 4.68
CA PRO A 109 3.65 18.89 4.12
C PRO A 109 5.18 18.76 4.11
N ASP A 110 5.74 17.91 4.98
CA ASP A 110 7.16 17.56 5.06
C ASP A 110 7.60 16.53 4.02
N GLY A 111 6.67 16.05 3.20
CA GLY A 111 6.89 15.04 2.17
C GLY A 111 6.71 13.61 2.65
N SER A 112 6.43 13.36 3.94
CA SER A 112 6.10 12.02 4.41
C SER A 112 4.78 11.54 3.83
N SER A 113 4.64 10.22 3.71
CA SER A 113 3.41 9.58 3.24
C SER A 113 2.93 8.56 4.24
N ARG A 114 1.61 8.46 4.39
CA ARG A 114 0.97 7.44 5.21
C ARG A 114 -0.08 6.70 4.42
N VAL A 115 -0.01 5.36 4.47
CA VAL A 115 -1.01 4.46 3.90
C VAL A 115 -1.51 3.56 5.01
N ARG A 116 -2.84 3.51 5.17
CA ARG A 116 -3.51 2.59 6.08
C ARG A 116 -4.42 1.69 5.27
N SER A 117 -4.06 0.43 5.16
CA SER A 117 -4.73 -0.57 4.35
C SER A 117 -5.63 -1.43 5.21
N PHE A 118 -6.94 -1.33 4.98
CA PHE A 118 -7.97 -2.06 5.67
C PHE A 118 -8.39 -3.25 4.82
N TRP A 119 -7.99 -4.45 5.24
CA TRP A 119 -8.44 -5.70 4.67
C TRP A 119 -8.32 -6.82 5.71
N ASN A 120 -9.12 -7.87 5.53
CA ASN A 120 -9.11 -9.01 6.41
C ASN A 120 -8.12 -10.04 5.89
N ILE A 121 -7.23 -10.51 6.77
CA ILE A 121 -6.31 -11.60 6.45
C ILE A 121 -7.15 -12.87 6.25
N PRO A 122 -7.16 -13.49 5.06
CA PRO A 122 -7.95 -14.69 4.84
C PRO A 122 -7.41 -15.86 5.69
N ASP A 123 -8.31 -16.61 6.34
CA ASP A 123 -7.94 -17.71 7.26
C ASP A 123 -7.05 -18.78 6.62
N HIS A 124 -7.20 -18.99 5.30
CA HIS A 124 -6.46 -19.98 4.53
C HIS A 124 -5.06 -19.50 4.09
N ILE A 125 -4.73 -18.22 4.33
CA ILE A 125 -3.42 -17.65 3.99
C ILE A 125 -2.65 -17.38 5.28
N PRO A 126 -1.50 -18.04 5.52
CA PRO A 126 -0.69 -17.84 6.72
C PRO A 126 -0.03 -16.44 6.83
N TYR A 127 -0.35 -15.50 5.93
CA TYR A 127 0.23 -14.16 5.87
C TYR A 127 0.10 -13.40 7.20
N GLY A 128 -1.03 -13.53 7.91
CA GLY A 128 -1.26 -12.88 9.21
C GLY A 128 -0.70 -13.59 10.44
N LYS A 129 -0.19 -14.81 10.31
CA LYS A 129 0.40 -15.51 11.48
C LYS A 129 1.82 -15.02 11.79
N TRP A 130 2.46 -14.28 10.87
CA TRP A 130 3.84 -13.81 11.04
C TRP A 130 3.93 -12.39 11.61
N THR A 131 2.94 -11.52 11.38
CA THR A 131 2.94 -10.13 11.87
C THR A 131 2.62 -10.01 13.36
N ALA A 132 1.94 -10.98 13.95
CA ALA A 132 1.64 -11.00 15.39
C ALA A 132 2.81 -11.45 16.28
N ARG A 133 3.87 -12.04 15.71
CA ARG A 133 4.94 -12.70 16.49
C ARG A 133 6.33 -12.05 16.35
N THR A 134 6.48 -11.05 15.47
CA THR A 134 7.76 -10.33 15.28
C THR A 134 7.69 -8.84 15.62
N GLY A 135 6.55 -8.35 16.13
CA GLY A 135 6.56 -7.13 16.91
C GLY A 135 7.23 -7.44 18.24
N SER A 136 8.49 -7.05 18.40
CA SER A 136 9.12 -7.00 19.71
C SER A 136 8.19 -6.22 20.64
N GLU A 137 7.69 -6.89 21.68
CA GLU A 137 7.28 -6.20 22.89
C GLU A 137 8.46 -5.32 23.37
N ALA A 138 8.10 -4.18 23.95
CA ALA A 138 8.97 -3.11 24.44
C ALA A 138 10.36 -3.51 24.94
#